data_AF-A0A5B8UP71-F1
#
_entry.id   AF-A0A5B8UP71-F1
#
_cell.length_a   1.000
_cell.length_b   1.000
_cell.length_c   1.000
_cell.angle_alpha   90.00
_cell.angle_beta   90.00
_cell.angle_gamma   90.00
#
_symmetry.space_group_name_H-M   'P 1'
#
loop_
_entity.id
_entity.type
_entity.pdbx_description
1 polymer ?
#
loop_
_entity_poly.entity_id
_entity_poly.type
_entity_poly.pdbx_seq_one_letter_code
_entity_poly.pdbx_strand_id
1 'polypeptide(L)'
;MNARKDRVTIFKPQYLFMKNALCLLFFLPLFSLAQQDTCGLKKSKDPFTNEVKLSTGFKSFGSGAVPVSISVDATPTDIDFFIWVKKEGTCFDLESEAFMVWEGERSKATFRQSGSINCEGAFHFTFKNTPTPNSWLRKMMAKKIATIKLTGNGGKETLVTLTEEQKVLFQRMATCIANEGVTLLKK
;
A
#
# COMPACT_ATOMS: atom_id res chain seq x y z
N MET A 1 -40.57 75.75 -27.85
CA MET A 1 -39.40 76.47 -27.28
C MET A 1 -39.23 76.02 -25.84
N ASN A 2 -37.98 75.71 -25.45
CA ASN A 2 -37.44 75.54 -24.09
C ASN A 2 -38.00 74.39 -23.22
N ALA A 3 -37.24 73.62 -22.45
CA ALA A 3 -35.79 73.41 -22.29
C ALA A 3 -35.61 72.20 -21.34
N ARG A 4 -34.51 71.43 -21.52
CA ARG A 4 -33.67 70.70 -20.52
C ARG A 4 -34.34 70.15 -19.24
N LYS A 5 -34.01 68.95 -18.75
CA LYS A 5 -32.69 68.50 -18.25
C LYS A 5 -32.91 67.12 -17.59
N ASP A 6 -32.02 66.14 -17.74
CA ASP A 6 -31.12 65.59 -16.70
C ASP A 6 -31.31 64.05 -16.73
N ARG A 7 -30.37 63.14 -16.45
CA ARG A 7 -28.92 63.15 -16.24
C ARG A 7 -28.48 61.68 -16.26
N VAL A 8 -27.28 61.44 -16.75
CA VAL A 8 -26.52 60.18 -16.80
C VAL A 8 -26.35 59.55 -15.40
N THR A 9 -26.47 58.22 -15.28
CA THR A 9 -25.51 57.43 -14.47
C THR A 9 -25.45 55.97 -14.92
N ILE A 10 -24.36 55.61 -15.59
CA ILE A 10 -23.91 54.25 -15.86
C ILE A 10 -23.21 53.76 -14.58
N PHE A 11 -23.75 52.73 -13.93
CA PHE A 11 -23.08 52.08 -12.80
C PHE A 11 -22.23 50.91 -13.33
N LYS A 12 -20.90 51.08 -13.36
CA LYS A 12 -19.93 49.97 -13.39
C LYS A 12 -19.48 49.69 -11.95
N PRO A 13 -19.55 48.43 -11.50
CA PRO A 13 -18.55 47.93 -10.58
C PRO A 13 -18.13 46.50 -10.97
N GLN A 14 -17.38 46.37 -12.05
CA GLN A 14 -16.43 45.26 -12.19
C GLN A 14 -15.06 45.82 -11.79
N TYR A 15 -14.14 45.02 -11.26
CA TYR A 15 -12.74 45.35 -10.89
C TYR A 15 -12.35 45.57 -9.41
N LEU A 16 -13.21 45.30 -8.41
CA LEU A 16 -12.70 45.21 -7.01
C LEU A 16 -12.60 43.78 -6.45
N PHE A 17 -13.25 42.78 -7.06
CA PHE A 17 -13.28 41.41 -6.53
C PHE A 17 -12.10 40.50 -6.95
N MET A 18 -11.28 40.91 -7.93
CA MET A 18 -10.21 40.08 -8.48
C MET A 18 -8.84 40.24 -7.82
N LYS A 19 -8.63 41.26 -6.96
CA LYS A 19 -7.30 41.53 -6.38
C LYS A 19 -6.99 40.68 -5.14
N ASN A 20 -8.03 40.24 -4.42
CA ASN A 20 -7.87 39.41 -3.21
C ASN A 20 -7.99 37.90 -3.50
N ALA A 21 -8.50 37.52 -4.68
CA ALA A 21 -8.62 36.12 -5.08
C ALA A 21 -7.26 35.48 -5.41
N LEU A 22 -6.28 36.27 -5.87
CA LEU A 22 -4.94 35.77 -6.20
C LEU A 22 -4.14 35.38 -4.95
N CYS A 23 -4.39 36.03 -3.80
CA CYS A 23 -3.72 35.68 -2.54
C CYS A 23 -4.17 34.31 -1.99
N LEU A 24 -5.41 33.89 -2.23
CA LEU A 24 -5.92 32.57 -1.82
C LEU A 24 -5.25 31.41 -2.59
N LEU A 25 -4.84 31.65 -3.84
CA LEU A 25 -4.14 30.64 -4.65
C LEU A 25 -2.72 30.33 -4.16
N PHE A 26 -2.06 31.27 -3.47
CA PHE A 26 -0.72 31.07 -2.91
C PHE A 26 -0.70 30.24 -1.61
N PHE A 27 -1.84 30.03 -0.95
CA PHE A 27 -1.94 29.18 0.25
C PHE A 27 -2.37 27.73 -0.05
N LEU A 28 -2.77 27.41 -1.29
CA LEU A 28 -3.14 26.04 -1.69
C LEU A 28 -2.03 24.98 -1.57
N PRO A 29 -0.71 25.27 -1.75
CA PRO A 29 0.29 24.19 -1.66
C PRO A 29 0.56 23.72 -0.22
N LEU A 30 0.07 24.43 0.81
CA LEU A 30 0.26 24.02 2.21
C LEU A 30 -0.66 22.86 2.63
N PHE A 31 -1.74 22.60 1.90
CA PHE A 31 -2.66 21.50 2.22
C PHE A 31 -2.29 20.17 1.54
N SER A 32 -1.38 20.18 0.57
CA SER A 32 -0.86 18.96 -0.09
C SER A 32 -0.02 18.09 0.84
N LEU A 33 0.48 18.64 1.95
CA LEU A 33 1.25 17.90 2.96
C LEU A 33 0.36 17.19 4.01
N ALA A 34 -0.95 17.46 4.02
CA ALA A 34 -1.88 16.87 5.00
C ALA A 34 -2.56 15.57 4.52
N GLN A 35 -2.32 15.11 3.29
CA GLN A 35 -2.74 13.78 2.83
C GLN A 35 -1.74 12.68 3.25
N GLN A 36 -1.00 12.94 4.32
CA GLN A 36 0.06 12.09 4.83
C GLN A 36 -0.50 11.08 5.85
N ASP A 37 -0.38 9.80 5.51
CA ASP A 37 -0.11 8.70 6.45
C ASP A 37 -1.12 8.32 7.54
N THR A 38 -2.43 8.27 7.25
CA THR A 38 -3.27 7.34 8.03
C THR A 38 -3.10 5.93 7.47
N CYS A 39 -2.07 5.21 7.93
CA CYS A 39 -1.81 3.82 7.57
C CYS A 39 -3.01 2.87 7.82
N GLY A 40 -3.99 3.31 8.62
CA GLY A 40 -5.29 2.64 8.74
C GLY A 40 -5.16 1.19 9.22
N LEU A 41 -4.10 0.89 9.98
CA LEU A 41 -3.80 -0.46 10.44
C LEU A 41 -4.84 -0.91 11.46
N LYS A 42 -5.29 -2.14 11.30
CA LYS A 42 -6.18 -2.80 12.26
C LYS A 42 -5.33 -3.37 13.39
N LYS A 43 -5.65 -2.96 14.62
CA LYS A 43 -5.05 -3.52 15.82
C LYS A 43 -5.97 -4.62 16.37
N SER A 44 -5.42 -5.80 16.59
CA SER A 44 -6.12 -6.91 17.24
C SER A 44 -5.23 -7.54 18.30
N LYS A 45 -5.82 -8.41 19.12
CA LYS A 45 -5.12 -9.23 20.09
C LYS A 45 -5.31 -10.69 19.69
N ASP A 46 -4.24 -11.45 19.59
CA ASP A 46 -4.33 -12.88 19.32
C ASP A 46 -5.05 -13.58 20.49
N PRO A 47 -6.08 -14.40 20.22
CA PRO A 47 -6.87 -15.02 21.29
C PRO A 47 -6.10 -16.09 22.08
N PHE A 48 -5.05 -16.67 21.52
CA PHE A 48 -4.26 -17.73 22.14
C PHE A 48 -3.03 -17.16 22.84
N THR A 49 -2.26 -16.30 22.17
CA THR A 49 -1.00 -15.77 22.71
C THR A 49 -1.19 -14.47 23.48
N ASN A 50 -2.36 -13.83 23.36
CA ASN A 50 -2.63 -12.49 23.90
C ASN A 50 -1.68 -11.40 23.37
N GLU A 51 -0.96 -11.66 22.28
CA GLU A 51 -0.07 -10.67 21.67
C GLU A 51 -0.86 -9.68 20.82
N VAL A 52 -0.40 -8.42 20.84
CA VAL A 52 -0.95 -7.38 19.99
C VAL A 52 -0.43 -7.58 18.58
N LYS A 53 -1.35 -7.56 17.61
CA LYS A 53 -1.09 -7.67 16.18
C LYS A 53 -1.56 -6.42 15.46
N LEU A 54 -0.76 -5.95 14.51
CA LEU A 54 -1.17 -4.93 13.53
C LEU A 54 -1.38 -5.60 12.18
N SER A 55 -2.38 -5.14 11.41
CA SER A 55 -2.70 -5.71 10.10
C SER A 55 -3.14 -4.62 9.13
N THR A 56 -2.70 -4.72 7.88
CA THR A 56 -3.27 -3.90 6.78
C THR A 56 -4.69 -4.33 6.40
N GLY A 57 -5.11 -5.52 6.83
CA GLY A 57 -6.21 -6.27 6.25
C GLY A 57 -5.90 -6.73 4.82
N PHE A 58 -6.78 -7.57 4.28
CA PHE A 58 -6.70 -8.01 2.90
C PHE A 58 -7.01 -6.88 1.92
N LYS A 59 -6.13 -6.70 0.96
CA LYS A 59 -6.32 -5.83 -0.20
C LYS A 59 -6.23 -6.67 -1.46
N SER A 60 -7.05 -6.36 -2.45
CA SER A 60 -7.06 -7.07 -3.72
C SER A 60 -5.93 -6.58 -4.63
N PHE A 61 -5.23 -7.54 -5.22
CA PHE A 61 -4.10 -7.37 -6.12
C PHE A 61 -4.30 -8.20 -7.38
N GLY A 62 -3.63 -7.79 -8.45
CA GLY A 62 -3.76 -8.40 -9.75
C GLY A 62 -4.75 -7.64 -10.63
N SER A 63 -4.42 -7.53 -11.91
CA SER A 63 -5.27 -7.01 -12.98
C SER A 63 -5.69 -8.08 -13.98
N GLY A 64 -5.48 -9.36 -13.64
CA GLY A 64 -5.65 -10.52 -14.53
C GLY A 64 -6.72 -11.52 -14.08
N ALA A 65 -6.70 -12.72 -14.67
CA ALA A 65 -7.70 -13.76 -14.47
C ALA A 65 -7.71 -14.41 -13.06
N VAL A 66 -6.64 -14.22 -12.28
CA VAL A 66 -6.50 -14.83 -10.94
C VAL A 66 -6.58 -13.73 -9.88
N PRO A 67 -7.66 -13.66 -9.08
CA PRO A 67 -7.75 -12.69 -8.00
C PRO A 67 -6.78 -13.07 -6.89
N VAL A 68 -5.91 -12.13 -6.53
CA VAL A 68 -4.96 -12.27 -5.42
C VAL A 68 -5.36 -11.29 -4.33
N SER A 69 -5.28 -11.72 -3.08
CA SER A 69 -5.47 -10.84 -1.93
C SER A 69 -4.25 -10.90 -1.05
N ILE A 70 -3.72 -9.74 -0.67
CA ILE A 70 -2.53 -9.66 0.18
C ILE A 70 -2.88 -8.92 1.46
N SER A 71 -2.43 -9.44 2.60
CA SER A 71 -2.39 -8.73 3.87
C SER A 71 -0.96 -8.76 4.40
N VAL A 72 -0.57 -7.68 5.07
CA VAL A 72 0.70 -7.60 5.78
C VAL A 72 0.39 -7.38 7.25
N ASP A 73 0.93 -8.26 8.08
CA ASP A 73 0.67 -8.31 9.49
C ASP A 73 1.97 -8.18 10.28
N ALA A 74 1.93 -7.54 11.44
CA ALA A 74 3.05 -7.47 12.36
C ALA A 74 2.66 -7.98 13.74
N THR A 75 3.55 -8.79 14.32
CA THR A 75 3.58 -9.20 15.73
C THR A 75 4.85 -8.62 16.38
N PRO A 76 5.07 -8.80 17.69
CA PRO A 76 6.33 -8.40 18.32
C PRO A 76 7.58 -9.06 17.73
N THR A 77 7.45 -10.21 17.06
CA THR A 77 8.59 -10.99 16.58
C THR A 77 8.75 -10.97 15.06
N ASP A 78 7.65 -10.88 14.32
CA ASP A 78 7.64 -11.12 12.88
C ASP A 78 6.71 -10.14 12.15
N ILE A 79 7.04 -9.90 10.89
CA ILE A 79 6.21 -9.25 9.88
C ILE A 79 5.88 -10.31 8.84
N ASP A 80 4.61 -10.66 8.71
CA ASP A 80 4.10 -11.70 7.82
C ASP A 80 3.40 -11.07 6.61
N PHE A 81 3.88 -11.41 5.42
CA PHE A 81 3.21 -11.12 4.16
C PHE A 81 2.40 -12.34 3.74
N PHE A 82 1.10 -12.23 3.93
CA PHE A 82 0.13 -13.24 3.58
C PHE A 82 -0.43 -12.96 2.19
N ILE A 83 -0.25 -13.89 1.26
CA ILE A 83 -0.79 -13.85 -0.09
C ILE A 83 -1.81 -14.98 -0.25
N TRP A 84 -3.05 -14.63 -0.55
CA TRP A 84 -4.11 -15.57 -0.89
C TRP A 84 -4.37 -15.58 -2.39
N VAL A 85 -4.31 -16.76 -2.99
CA VAL A 85 -4.61 -16.97 -4.42
C VAL A 85 -5.82 -17.86 -4.56
N LYS A 86 -6.93 -17.31 -5.06
CA LYS A 86 -8.14 -18.12 -5.29
C LYS A 86 -8.08 -18.78 -6.66
N LYS A 87 -7.37 -19.92 -6.73
CA LYS A 87 -7.25 -20.75 -7.94
C LYS A 87 -7.27 -22.23 -7.57
N GLU A 88 -8.16 -22.99 -8.20
CA GLU A 88 -8.31 -24.43 -7.94
C GLU A 88 -6.99 -25.19 -8.15
N GLY A 89 -6.73 -26.15 -7.25
CA GLY A 89 -5.55 -27.02 -7.33
C GLY A 89 -4.21 -26.31 -7.11
N THR A 90 -4.23 -25.15 -6.45
CA THR A 90 -3.02 -24.42 -6.02
C THR A 90 -2.67 -24.83 -4.59
N CYS A 91 -1.57 -25.56 -4.43
CA CYS A 91 -1.00 -25.90 -3.13
C CYS A 91 0.36 -25.23 -2.96
N PHE A 92 0.60 -24.69 -1.78
CA PHE A 92 1.87 -24.15 -1.35
C PHE A 92 2.41 -24.95 -0.17
N ASP A 93 3.62 -25.47 -0.31
CA ASP A 93 4.40 -26.17 0.69
C ASP A 93 5.72 -25.43 0.96
N LEU A 94 6.58 -25.98 1.83
CA LEU A 94 7.84 -25.33 2.22
C LEU A 94 8.85 -25.15 1.06
N GLU A 95 8.66 -25.86 -0.06
CA GLU A 95 9.48 -25.71 -1.26
C GLU A 95 8.92 -24.68 -2.24
N SER A 96 7.70 -24.19 -1.99
CA SER A 96 7.05 -23.18 -2.81
C SER A 96 7.71 -21.82 -2.63
N GLU A 97 7.75 -21.04 -3.70
CA GLU A 97 8.50 -19.77 -3.76
C GLU A 97 7.69 -18.61 -4.34
N ALA A 98 7.95 -17.41 -3.83
CA ALA A 98 7.49 -16.14 -4.36
C ALA A 98 8.69 -15.36 -4.93
N PHE A 99 8.72 -15.21 -6.24
CA PHE A 99 9.72 -14.45 -6.96
C PHE A 99 9.23 -13.03 -7.25
N MET A 100 9.94 -12.04 -6.71
CA MET A 100 9.57 -10.63 -6.79
C MET A 100 10.59 -9.83 -7.60
N VAL A 101 10.07 -8.99 -8.49
CA VAL A 101 10.84 -8.06 -9.33
C VAL A 101 10.38 -6.64 -9.03
N TRP A 102 11.32 -5.72 -8.90
CA TRP A 102 11.04 -4.30 -8.67
C TRP A 102 11.18 -3.49 -9.94
N GLU A 103 10.43 -2.39 -10.02
CA GLU A 103 10.50 -1.49 -11.17
C GLU A 103 11.86 -0.80 -11.29
N GLY A 104 12.40 -0.79 -12.51
CA GLY A 104 13.68 -0.14 -12.81
C GLY A 104 14.90 -0.79 -12.16
N GLU A 105 14.75 -1.94 -11.50
CA GLU A 105 15.82 -2.61 -10.76
C GLU A 105 16.19 -3.95 -11.40
N ARG A 106 17.49 -4.24 -11.47
CA ARG A 106 17.98 -5.57 -11.89
C ARG A 106 17.89 -6.61 -10.79
N SER A 107 17.86 -6.16 -9.53
CA SER A 107 17.85 -7.03 -8.36
C SER A 107 16.46 -7.63 -8.13
N LYS A 108 16.42 -8.93 -7.89
CA LYS A 108 15.22 -9.76 -7.71
C LYS A 108 15.35 -10.52 -6.39
N ALA A 109 14.23 -10.92 -5.81
CA ALA A 109 14.22 -11.69 -4.58
C ALA A 109 13.33 -12.91 -4.73
N THR A 110 13.74 -13.98 -4.07
CA THR A 110 12.96 -15.20 -3.92
C THR A 110 12.67 -15.38 -2.45
N PHE A 111 11.40 -15.46 -2.10
CA PHE A 111 10.94 -15.75 -0.74
C PHE A 111 10.35 -17.16 -0.72
N ARG A 112 10.72 -17.94 0.28
CA ARG A 112 10.14 -19.28 0.48
C ARG A 112 8.89 -19.19 1.34
N GLN A 113 7.98 -20.12 1.10
CA GLN A 113 6.83 -20.33 1.97
C GLN A 113 7.31 -20.59 3.40
N SER A 114 6.74 -19.85 4.34
CA SER A 114 7.02 -19.97 5.78
C SER A 114 5.82 -20.48 6.58
N GLY A 115 4.65 -20.58 5.95
CA GLY A 115 3.44 -21.17 6.53
C GLY A 115 3.43 -22.70 6.45
N SER A 116 2.40 -23.30 7.05
CA SER A 116 2.10 -24.72 6.88
C SER A 116 1.67 -25.03 5.44
N ILE A 117 1.76 -26.30 5.04
CA ILE A 117 1.26 -26.76 3.74
C ILE A 117 -0.22 -26.35 3.61
N ASN A 118 -0.54 -25.62 2.55
CA ASN A 118 -1.88 -25.09 2.31
C ASN A 118 -2.30 -25.31 0.86
N CYS A 119 -3.39 -26.04 0.66
CA CYS A 119 -3.99 -26.33 -0.66
C CYS A 119 -5.18 -25.43 -1.02
N GLU A 120 -5.39 -24.37 -0.24
CA GLU A 120 -6.43 -23.36 -0.46
C GLU A 120 -5.84 -22.07 -1.08
N GLY A 121 -4.53 -22.08 -1.37
CA GLY A 121 -3.83 -20.98 -2.02
C GLY A 121 -3.23 -19.94 -1.07
N ALA A 122 -2.98 -20.28 0.21
CA ALA A 122 -2.29 -19.41 1.16
C ALA A 122 -0.76 -19.54 1.06
N PHE A 123 -0.08 -18.43 0.81
CA PHE A 123 1.37 -18.30 0.80
C PHE A 123 1.80 -17.23 1.79
N HIS A 124 2.82 -17.52 2.58
CA HIS A 124 3.39 -16.65 3.60
C HIS A 124 4.87 -16.50 3.40
N PHE A 125 5.38 -15.29 3.52
CA PHE A 125 6.80 -15.08 3.78
C PHE A 125 6.96 -14.05 4.86
N THR A 126 7.95 -14.28 5.74
CA THR A 126 8.10 -13.53 6.97
C THR A 126 9.44 -12.82 7.02
N PHE A 127 9.45 -11.66 7.67
CA PHE A 127 10.65 -10.97 8.12
C PHE A 127 10.64 -10.89 9.64
N LYS A 128 11.81 -10.84 10.26
CA LYS A 128 11.89 -10.49 11.69
C LYS A 128 11.45 -9.04 11.88
N ASN A 129 10.62 -8.80 12.88
CA ASN A 129 10.27 -7.45 13.31
C ASN A 129 11.43 -6.91 14.15
N THR A 130 12.14 -5.92 13.62
CA THR A 130 13.33 -5.32 14.25
C THR A 130 13.32 -3.81 14.05
N PRO A 131 13.93 -3.02 14.94
CA PRO A 131 13.97 -1.56 14.80
C PRO A 131 14.58 -1.09 13.47
N THR A 132 15.52 -1.87 12.93
CA THR A 132 16.05 -1.67 11.58
C THR A 132 15.54 -2.78 10.68
N PRO A 133 14.70 -2.50 9.67
CA PRO A 133 14.16 -3.55 8.82
C PRO A 133 15.25 -4.23 7.96
N ASN A 134 15.03 -5.51 7.65
CA ASN A 134 15.90 -6.27 6.73
C ASN A 134 16.04 -5.55 5.37
N SER A 135 17.13 -5.78 4.63
CA SER A 135 17.39 -5.16 3.33
C SER A 135 16.24 -5.35 2.33
N TRP A 136 15.62 -6.53 2.29
CA TRP A 136 14.50 -6.80 1.40
C TRP A 136 13.22 -6.07 1.82
N LEU A 137 12.92 -6.04 3.13
CA LEU A 137 11.79 -5.27 3.64
C LEU A 137 12.00 -3.77 3.38
N ARG A 138 13.20 -3.23 3.65
CA ARG A 138 13.55 -1.84 3.27
C ARG A 138 13.37 -1.58 1.78
N LYS A 139 13.70 -2.55 0.93
CA LYS A 139 13.48 -2.43 -0.51
C LYS A 139 11.99 -2.41 -0.87
N MET A 140 11.16 -3.23 -0.22
CA MET A 140 9.69 -3.18 -0.39
C MET A 140 9.09 -1.84 0.05
N MET A 141 9.69 -1.18 1.04
CA MET A 141 9.29 0.17 1.46
C MET A 141 9.73 1.24 0.45
N ALA A 142 10.91 1.09 -0.15
CA ALA A 142 11.52 2.12 -1.00
C ALA A 142 11.17 2.02 -2.49
N LYS A 143 10.79 0.84 -2.97
CA LYS A 143 10.64 0.55 -4.41
C LYS A 143 9.32 -0.15 -4.69
N LYS A 144 8.68 0.26 -5.79
CA LYS A 144 7.50 -0.41 -6.36
C LYS A 144 7.86 -1.80 -6.88
N ILE A 145 7.01 -2.78 -6.58
CA ILE A 145 7.10 -4.12 -7.14
C ILE A 145 6.46 -4.11 -8.54
N ALA A 146 7.14 -4.64 -9.55
CA ALA A 146 6.60 -4.80 -10.89
C ALA A 146 5.72 -6.05 -10.99
N THR A 147 6.24 -7.19 -10.53
CA THR A 147 5.60 -8.50 -10.66
C THR A 147 5.89 -9.37 -9.44
N ILE A 148 4.91 -10.21 -9.09
CA ILE A 148 5.07 -11.31 -8.13
C ILE A 148 4.75 -12.59 -8.88
N LYS A 149 5.70 -13.54 -8.92
CA LYS A 149 5.47 -14.87 -9.49
C LYS A 149 5.50 -15.90 -8.36
N LEU A 150 4.40 -16.59 -8.16
CA LEU A 150 4.28 -17.67 -7.18
C LEU A 150 4.48 -19.01 -7.88
N THR A 151 5.32 -19.86 -7.33
CA THR A 151 5.54 -21.23 -7.78
C THR A 151 5.09 -22.17 -6.66
N GLY A 152 4.00 -22.89 -6.90
CA GLY A 152 3.47 -23.88 -5.95
C GLY A 152 3.98 -25.29 -6.22
N ASN A 153 3.41 -26.26 -5.49
CA ASN A 153 3.77 -27.67 -5.63
C ASN A 153 3.56 -28.16 -7.09
N GLY A 154 4.50 -28.97 -7.58
CA GLY A 154 4.51 -29.47 -8.95
C GLY A 154 4.92 -28.43 -9.99
N GLY A 155 5.53 -27.31 -9.56
CA GLY A 155 6.05 -26.27 -10.45
C GLY A 155 4.98 -25.38 -11.09
N LYS A 156 3.75 -25.38 -10.57
CA LYS A 156 2.66 -24.56 -11.10
C LYS A 156 2.93 -23.09 -10.81
N GLU A 157 3.08 -22.29 -11.86
CA GLU A 157 3.33 -20.87 -11.75
C GLU A 157 2.04 -20.03 -11.79
N THR A 158 1.98 -19.00 -10.96
CA THR A 158 0.95 -17.96 -10.98
C THR A 158 1.63 -16.60 -11.01
N LEU A 159 1.52 -15.91 -12.14
CA LEU A 159 2.04 -14.56 -12.32
C LEU A 159 1.00 -13.52 -11.92
N VAL A 160 1.36 -12.67 -10.96
CA VAL A 160 0.58 -11.53 -10.51
C VAL A 160 1.18 -10.26 -11.11
N THR A 161 0.45 -9.67 -12.05
CA THR A 161 0.78 -8.36 -12.63
C THR A 161 -0.01 -7.28 -11.91
N LEU A 162 0.68 -6.25 -11.44
CA LEU A 162 0.12 -5.20 -10.60
C LEU A 162 -0.18 -3.95 -11.45
N THR A 163 -1.32 -3.30 -11.23
CA THR A 163 -1.57 -1.93 -11.74
C THR A 163 -0.71 -0.91 -10.99
N GLU A 164 -0.49 0.27 -11.54
CA GLU A 164 0.29 1.32 -10.85
C GLU A 164 -0.23 1.64 -9.45
N GLU A 165 -1.55 1.70 -9.28
CA GLU A 165 -2.19 1.94 -8.00
C GLU A 165 -1.90 0.80 -7.02
N GLN A 166 -1.91 -0.44 -7.49
CA GLN A 166 -1.58 -1.62 -6.70
C GLN A 166 -0.08 -1.63 -6.32
N LYS A 167 0.82 -1.21 -7.21
CA LYS A 167 2.26 -1.11 -6.88
C LYS A 167 2.50 -0.12 -5.74
N VAL A 168 1.86 1.05 -5.81
CA VAL A 168 1.90 2.07 -4.75
C VAL A 168 1.26 1.53 -3.47
N LEU A 169 0.13 0.83 -3.56
CA LEU A 169 -0.55 0.25 -2.42
C LEU A 169 0.33 -0.78 -1.70
N PHE A 170 0.98 -1.69 -2.42
CA PHE A 170 1.89 -2.68 -1.83
C PHE A 170 3.04 -2.00 -1.09
N GLN A 171 3.69 -1.03 -1.75
CA GLN A 171 4.79 -0.26 -1.15
C GLN A 171 4.34 0.45 0.13
N ARG A 172 3.15 1.06 0.10
CA ARG A 172 2.57 1.73 1.27
C ARG A 172 2.26 0.74 2.39
N MET A 173 1.71 -0.43 2.08
CA MET A 173 1.45 -1.49 3.06
C MET A 173 2.73 -1.93 3.77
N ALA A 174 3.81 -2.19 3.01
CA ALA A 174 5.11 -2.54 3.56
C ALA A 174 5.69 -1.41 4.44
N THR A 175 5.61 -0.16 3.98
CA THR A 175 6.08 1.01 4.72
C THR A 175 5.33 1.20 6.04
N CYS A 176 4.01 1.13 5.99
CA CYS A 176 3.15 1.28 7.15
C CYS A 176 3.44 0.21 8.20
N ILE A 177 3.45 -1.06 7.81
CA ILE A 177 3.68 -2.15 8.76
C ILE A 177 5.11 -2.13 9.31
N ALA A 178 6.12 -1.83 8.49
CA ALA A 178 7.50 -1.76 8.98
C ALA A 178 7.70 -0.60 9.98
N ASN A 179 7.07 0.55 9.74
CA ASN A 179 7.22 1.72 10.62
C ASN A 179 6.38 1.62 11.90
N GLU A 180 5.15 1.11 11.83
CA GLU A 180 4.28 0.98 12.99
C GLU A 180 4.55 -0.31 13.78
N GLY A 181 5.01 -1.36 13.09
CA GLY A 181 5.29 -2.67 13.68
C GLY A 181 6.38 -2.62 14.76
N VAL A 182 7.36 -1.71 14.66
CA VAL A 182 8.40 -1.57 15.69
C VAL A 182 7.84 -1.10 17.05
N THR A 183 6.65 -0.51 17.07
CA THR A 183 5.97 -0.14 18.33
C THR A 183 5.49 -1.35 19.14
N LEU A 184 5.44 -2.53 18.51
CA LEU A 184 5.06 -3.80 19.15
C LEU A 184 6.23 -4.51 19.83
N LEU A 185 7.47 -4.06 19.61
CA LEU A 185 8.65 -4.70 20.17
C LEU A 185 8.60 -4.66 21.70
N LYS A 186 8.68 -5.83 22.32
CA LYS A 186 8.83 -5.95 23.77
C LYS A 186 10.23 -5.44 24.14
N LYS A 187 10.29 -4.50 25.09
CA LYS A 187 11.55 -4.04 25.67
C LYS A 187 12.14 -5.10 26.60
#